data_AF-A0A143BJE6-F1
#
_entry.id   AF-A0A143BJE6-F1
#
_cell.length_a   1.000
_cell.length_b   1.000
_cell.length_c   1.000
_cell.angle_alpha   90.00
_cell.angle_beta   90.00
_cell.angle_gamma   90.00
#
_symmetry.space_group_name_H-M   'P 1'
#
loop_
_entity.id
_entity.type
_entity.pdbx_description
1 polymer ?
#
loop_
_entity_poly.entity_id
_entity_poly.type
_entity_poly.pdbx_seq_one_letter_code
_entity_poly.pdbx_strand_id
1 'polypeptide(L)'
;MTTRSRTSPAEALLATRKVAAQRWRIAVVLTTGMVLVYFGFIALVAFQPALLGTLVTEGLSVGIVLGACVIVAAWILTWSYISWANRVYDPALAALKITHEDAQ
;
A
#
# COMPACT_ATOMS: atom_id res chain seq x y z
N MET A 1 -31.56 -5.17 -35.74
CA MET A 1 -31.84 -6.06 -34.59
C MET A 1 -30.55 -6.18 -33.79
N THR A 2 -30.33 -5.27 -32.85
CA THR A 2 -29.11 -5.19 -32.02
C THR A 2 -29.25 -6.16 -30.86
N THR A 3 -28.63 -7.34 -30.99
CA THR A 3 -28.51 -8.32 -29.91
C THR A 3 -27.62 -7.77 -28.80
N ARG A 4 -28.26 -7.32 -27.71
CA ARG A 4 -27.63 -6.92 -26.45
C ARG A 4 -26.87 -8.13 -25.88
N SER A 5 -25.54 -8.13 -25.95
CA SER A 5 -24.69 -9.16 -25.33
C SER A 5 -24.78 -9.00 -23.81
N ARG A 6 -25.71 -9.74 -23.21
CA ARG A 6 -25.92 -9.81 -21.77
C ARG A 6 -24.69 -10.46 -21.15
N THR A 7 -23.81 -9.68 -20.52
CA THR A 7 -22.67 -10.17 -19.74
C THR A 7 -23.15 -11.29 -18.80
N SER A 8 -22.51 -12.45 -18.86
CA SER A 8 -22.92 -13.59 -18.03
C SER A 8 -22.68 -13.25 -16.56
N PRO A 9 -23.58 -13.62 -15.61
CA PRO A 9 -23.35 -13.42 -14.17
C PRO A 9 -21.99 -13.97 -13.70
N ALA A 10 -21.47 -15.00 -14.37
CA ALA A 10 -20.16 -15.57 -14.09
C ALA A 10 -19.00 -14.62 -14.47
N GLU A 11 -19.12 -13.84 -15.55
CA GLU A 11 -18.09 -12.89 -15.99
C GLU A 11 -17.96 -11.72 -15.02
N ALA A 12 -19.10 -11.21 -14.52
CA ALA A 12 -19.12 -10.18 -13.49
C ALA A 12 -18.44 -10.64 -12.19
N LEU A 13 -18.69 -11.88 -11.75
CA LEU A 13 -18.04 -12.46 -10.57
C LEU A 13 -16.53 -12.63 -10.73
N LEU A 14 -16.07 -13.03 -11.92
CA LEU A 14 -14.65 -13.16 -12.24
C LEU A 14 -13.94 -11.81 -12.25
N ALA A 15 -14.59 -10.76 -12.78
CA ALA A 15 -14.06 -9.40 -12.76
C ALA A 15 -13.84 -8.88 -11.32
N THR A 16 -14.84 -9.04 -10.45
CA THR A 16 -14.75 -8.64 -9.04
C THR A 16 -13.66 -9.40 -8.28
N ARG A 17 -13.53 -10.72 -8.52
CA ARG A 17 -12.49 -11.55 -7.89
C ARG A 17 -11.07 -11.13 -8.31
N LYS A 18 -10.86 -10.73 -9.57
CA LYS A 18 -9.54 -10.25 -10.05
C LYS A 18 -9.11 -8.97 -9.33
N VAL A 19 -10.02 -8.00 -9.18
CA VAL A 19 -9.76 -6.75 -8.45
C VAL A 19 -9.47 -7.02 -6.97
N ALA A 20 -10.24 -7.92 -6.34
CA ALA A 20 -10.02 -8.31 -4.95
C ALA A 20 -8.64 -8.96 -4.73
N ALA A 21 -8.21 -9.87 -5.62
CA ALA A 21 -6.91 -10.52 -5.52
C ALA A 21 -5.73 -9.53 -5.70
N GLN A 22 -5.88 -8.52 -6.56
CA GLN A 22 -4.87 -7.47 -6.71
C GLN A 22 -4.79 -6.59 -5.46
N ARG A 23 -5.92 -6.18 -4.87
CA ARG A 23 -5.93 -5.46 -3.59
C ARG A 23 -5.21 -6.22 -2.48
N TRP A 24 -5.45 -7.54 -2.40
CA TRP A 24 -4.86 -8.36 -1.36
C TRP A 24 -3.33 -8.42 -1.45
N ARG A 25 -2.78 -8.53 -2.67
CA ARG A 25 -1.31 -8.53 -2.87
C ARG A 25 -0.67 -7.25 -2.37
N ILE A 26 -1.28 -6.09 -2.63
CA ILE A 26 -0.73 -4.81 -2.20
C ILE A 26 -0.90 -4.62 -0.69
N ALA A 27 -2.05 -5.00 -0.14
CA ALA A 27 -2.26 -5.00 1.30
C ALA A 27 -1.16 -5.82 2.01
N VAL A 28 -0.88 -7.04 1.53
CA VAL A 28 0.17 -7.90 2.09
C VAL A 28 1.55 -7.22 1.98
N VAL A 29 1.92 -6.68 0.82
CA VAL A 29 3.23 -6.02 0.63
C VAL A 29 3.41 -4.83 1.57
N LEU A 30 2.38 -3.98 1.70
CA LEU A 30 2.42 -2.81 2.57
C LEU A 30 2.44 -3.20 4.05
N THR A 31 1.62 -4.17 4.44
CA THR A 31 1.62 -4.70 5.80
C THR A 31 2.98 -5.30 6.15
N THR A 32 3.56 -6.14 5.27
CA THR A 32 4.89 -6.70 5.48
C THR A 32 5.95 -5.59 5.56
N GLY A 33 5.90 -4.58 4.69
CA GLY A 33 6.80 -3.44 4.75
C GLY A 33 6.70 -2.67 6.08
N MET A 34 5.48 -2.40 6.53
CA MET A 34 5.23 -1.70 7.80
C MET A 34 5.74 -2.53 8.99
N VAL A 35 5.46 -3.84 9.00
CA VAL A 35 5.95 -4.77 10.01
C VAL A 35 7.47 -4.77 10.05
N LEU A 36 8.15 -4.86 8.90
CA LEU A 36 9.61 -4.84 8.83
C LEU A 36 10.21 -3.54 9.37
N VAL A 37 9.66 -2.39 8.99
CA VAL A 37 10.13 -1.09 9.47
C VAL A 37 9.93 -0.99 10.99
N TYR A 38 8.74 -1.37 11.48
CA TYR A 38 8.39 -1.21 12.89
C TYR A 38 9.17 -2.17 13.79
N PHE A 39 9.18 -3.47 13.46
CA PHE A 39 9.95 -4.46 14.21
C PHE A 39 11.45 -4.26 14.07
N GLY A 40 11.95 -3.81 12.91
CA GLY A 40 13.36 -3.47 12.73
C GLY A 40 13.79 -2.32 13.63
N PHE A 41 12.99 -1.26 13.70
CA PHE A 41 13.24 -0.14 14.61
C PHE A 41 13.20 -0.58 16.09
N ILE A 42 12.15 -1.30 16.49
CA ILE A 42 12.01 -1.80 17.87
C ILE A 42 13.17 -2.73 18.24
N ALA A 43 13.60 -3.61 17.33
CA ALA A 43 14.75 -4.48 17.57
C ALA A 43 16.03 -3.67 17.79
N LEU A 44 16.29 -2.63 16.99
CA LEU A 44 17.45 -1.75 17.22
C LEU A 44 17.38 -1.09 18.61
N VAL A 45 16.19 -0.60 18.99
CA VAL A 45 15.95 0.01 20.31
C VAL A 45 16.16 -0.96 21.44
N ALA A 46 15.69 -2.21 21.30
CA ALA A 46 15.78 -3.23 22.34
C ALA A 46 17.21 -3.79 22.50
N PHE A 47 17.91 -4.07 21.39
CA PHE A 47 19.19 -4.77 21.44
C PHE A 47 20.41 -3.84 21.44
N GLN A 48 20.30 -2.60 20.93
CA GLN A 48 21.43 -1.67 20.79
C GLN A 48 21.12 -0.25 21.31
N PRO A 49 20.61 -0.09 22.55
CA PRO A 49 20.27 1.23 23.10
C PRO A 49 21.47 2.18 23.21
N ALA A 50 22.68 1.65 23.45
CA ALA A 50 23.91 2.44 23.50
C ALA A 50 24.25 3.11 22.16
N LEU A 51 23.98 2.43 21.05
CA LEU A 51 24.22 2.97 19.71
C LEU A 51 23.24 4.11 19.39
N LEU A 52 21.99 3.99 19.82
CA LEU A 52 20.97 5.04 19.67
C LEU A 52 21.26 6.28 20.52
N GLY A 53 21.89 6.09 21.68
CA GLY A 53 22.35 7.19 22.54
C GLY A 53 23.63 7.87 22.06
N THR A 54 24.31 7.32 21.04
CA THR A 54 25.53 7.91 20.50
C THR A 54 25.21 9.24 19.81
N LEU A 55 25.95 10.28 20.17
CA LEU A 55 25.81 11.61 19.58
C LEU A 55 26.49 11.65 18.22
N VAL A 56 25.75 12.08 17.21
CA VAL A 56 26.27 12.39 15.87
C VAL A 56 26.82 13.82 15.84
N THR A 57 26.13 14.75 16.50
CA THR A 57 26.58 16.13 16.78
C THR A 57 25.97 16.59 18.11
N GLU A 58 26.38 17.76 18.62
CA GLU A 58 25.79 18.35 19.81
C GLU A 58 24.25 18.39 19.70
N GLY A 59 23.57 17.69 20.61
CA GLY A 59 22.10 17.60 20.64
C GLY A 59 21.45 16.64 19.64
N LEU A 60 22.19 16.02 18.70
CA LEU A 60 21.65 15.05 17.75
C LEU A 60 22.19 13.66 18.02
N SER A 61 21.34 12.74 18.47
CA SER A 61 21.70 11.33 18.62
C SER A 61 21.39 10.52 17.37
N VAL A 62 22.07 9.39 17.22
CA VAL A 62 21.79 8.40 16.18
C VAL A 62 20.32 7.96 16.24
N GLY A 63 19.74 7.86 17.45
CA GLY A 63 18.32 7.52 17.62
C GLY A 63 17.37 8.53 17.00
N ILE A 64 17.67 9.83 17.10
CA ILE A 64 16.86 10.88 16.46
C ILE A 64 16.93 10.74 14.94
N VAL A 65 18.13 10.54 14.39
CA VAL A 65 18.31 10.31 12.95
C VAL A 65 17.56 9.07 12.48
N LEU A 66 17.67 7.97 13.23
CA LEU A 66 17.00 6.72 12.91
C LEU A 66 15.48 6.85 12.95
N GLY A 67 14.94 7.55 13.95
CA GLY A 67 13.51 7.87 14.04
C GLY A 67 13.02 8.71 12.86
N ALA A 68 13.80 9.71 12.43
CA ALA A 68 13.50 10.48 11.23
C ALA A 68 13.49 9.59 9.97
N CYS A 69 14.43 8.65 9.84
CA CYS A 69 14.43 7.67 8.74
C CYS A 69 13.16 6.80 8.74
N VAL A 70 12.65 6.39 9.90
CA VAL A 70 11.40 5.62 10.02
C VAL A 70 10.20 6.45 9.55
N ILE A 71 10.13 7.74 9.90
CA ILE A 71 9.06 8.64 9.43
C ILE A 71 9.09 8.75 7.90
N VAL A 72 10.28 8.95 7.33
CA VAL A 72 10.45 9.00 5.86
C VAL A 72 10.04 7.68 5.22
N ALA A 73 10.40 6.54 5.81
CA ALA A 73 9.98 5.22 5.33
C ALA A 73 8.45 5.05 5.34
N ALA A 74 7.78 5.52 6.40
CA ALA A 74 6.31 5.49 6.49
C ALA A 74 5.65 6.34 5.40
N TRP A 75 6.18 7.53 5.10
CA TRP A 75 5.73 8.36 3.98
C TRP A 75 5.95 7.68 2.63
N ILE A 76 7.12 7.06 2.42
CA ILE A 76 7.39 6.31 1.18
C ILE A 76 6.41 5.15 1.02
N LEU A 77 6.14 4.39 2.07
CA LEU A 77 5.15 3.31 2.03
C LEU A 77 3.77 3.83 1.67
N THR A 78 3.35 4.93 2.30
CA THR A 78 2.06 5.58 2.02
C THR A 78 1.98 6.08 0.59
N TRP A 79 3.02 6.75 0.08
CA TRP A 79 3.09 7.18 -1.32
C TRP A 79 3.02 5.98 -2.26
N SER A 80 3.78 4.91 -1.98
CA SER A 80 3.81 3.72 -2.83
C SER A 80 2.42 3.09 -2.98
N TYR A 81 1.64 3.06 -1.88
CA TYR A 81 0.24 2.64 -1.92
C TYR A 81 -0.61 3.57 -2.79
N ILE A 82 -0.53 4.89 -2.58
CA ILE A 82 -1.32 5.87 -3.33
C ILE A 82 -1.00 5.77 -4.83
N SER A 83 0.28 5.71 -5.20
CA SER A 83 0.70 5.59 -6.61
C SER A 83 0.16 4.31 -7.25
N TRP A 84 0.15 3.20 -6.52
CA TRP A 84 -0.46 1.97 -7.00
C TRP A 84 -1.98 2.08 -7.13
N ALA A 85 -2.67 2.62 -6.13
CA ALA A 85 -4.12 2.79 -6.14
C ALA A 85 -4.56 3.63 -7.34
N ASN A 86 -3.88 4.74 -7.58
CA ASN A 86 -4.15 5.62 -8.73
C ASN A 86 -3.91 4.93 -10.08
N ARG A 87 -2.97 3.98 -10.16
CA ARG A 87 -2.63 3.28 -11.42
C ARG A 87 -3.48 2.04 -11.69
N VAL A 88 -3.96 1.35 -10.66
CA VAL A 88 -4.59 0.03 -10.79
C VAL A 88 -6.04 0.05 -10.37
N TYR A 89 -6.37 0.79 -9.31
CA TYR A 89 -7.72 0.82 -8.76
C TYR A 89 -8.63 1.77 -9.54
N ASP A 90 -8.15 2.96 -9.90
CA ASP A 90 -8.94 3.96 -10.64
C ASP A 90 -9.36 3.49 -12.04
N PRO A 91 -8.52 2.85 -12.86
CA PRO A 91 -8.96 2.32 -14.16
C PRO A 91 -9.98 1.19 -14.02
N ALA A 92 -9.85 0.36 -12.99
CA ALA A 92 -10.78 -0.73 -12.72
C ALA A 92 -12.16 -0.20 -12.26
N LEU A 93 -12.19 0.87 -11.47
CA LEU A 93 -13.41 1.56 -11.08
C LEU A 93 -14.07 2.31 -12.24
N ALA A 94 -13.27 2.97 -13.09
CA ALA A 94 -13.77 3.69 -14.26
C ALA A 94 -14.50 2.74 -15.24
N ALA A 95 -13.94 1.55 -15.48
CA ALA A 95 -14.56 0.54 -16.34
C ALA A 95 -15.92 0.01 -15.79
N LEU A 96 -16.06 -0.10 -14.46
CA LEU A 96 -17.30 -0.53 -13.83
C LEU A 96 -18.40 0.55 -13.90
N LYS A 97 -18.03 1.84 -13.80
CA LYS A 97 -18.99 2.95 -13.83
C LYS A 97 -19.65 3.10 -15.20
N ILE A 98 -18.88 2.95 -16.29
CA ILE A 98 -19.37 3.04 -17.68
C ILE A 98 -20.41 1.95 -17.97
N THR A 99 -20.19 0.72 -17.47
CA THR A 99 -21.08 -0.42 -17.72
C THR A 99 -22.49 -0.22 -17.11
N HIS A 100 -22.63 0.59 -16.06
CA HIS A 100 -23.91 0.88 -15.44
C HIS A 100 -24.66 2.08 -16.06
N GLU A 101 -23.94 3.02 -16.69
CA GLU A 101 -24.52 4.17 -17.37
C GLU A 101 -25.16 3.76 -18.71
N ASP A 102 -24.55 2.80 -19.42
CA ASP A 102 -25.08 2.21 -20.67
C ASP A 102 -26.30 1.26 -20.45
N ALA A 103 -26.66 1.01 -19.18
CA ALA A 103 -27.75 0.11 -18.81
C ALA A 103 -29.06 0.82 -18.43
N GLN A 104 -29.03 2.15 -18.23
CA GLN A 104 -30.21 3.02 -18.05
C GLN A 104 -30.63 3.65 -19.38
#